data_AF-A0A949BVV4-F1
#
_entry.id   AF-A0A949BVV4-F1
#
_cell.length_a   1.000
_cell.length_b   1.000
_cell.length_c   1.000
_cell.angle_alpha   90.00
_cell.angle_beta   90.00
_cell.angle_gamma   90.00
#
_symmetry.space_group_name_H-M   'P 1'
#
loop_
_entity.id
_entity.type
_entity.pdbx_description
1 polymer ?
#
loop_
_entity_poly.entity_id
_entity_poly.type
_entity_poly.pdbx_seq_one_letter_code
_entity_poly.pdbx_strand_id
1 'polypeptide(L)'
;MAKERLDRLLFRRGFFSSREKAIRAILAGEVYLEGERIDKPGVRIDDKASITLKKRSSYVSRGGEKLEKALKEFGIDIKEKITLDAGASTGGFTDCLLKYGAKKVYAVDVGYGQLAWRLRMDPRVVVLERRNIRYLKKEELEEKIDLVTLDLSFISLTKVLEGIDNLLTLKGEIIALIKPQFEAGREKVKRGGVVRDPGVHREVILKV
;
A
#
# COMPACT_ATOMS: atom_id res chain seq x y z
N MET A 1 -41.81 -0.76 -9.89
CA MET A 1 -40.45 -0.50 -10.42
C MET A 1 -39.79 -1.83 -10.71
N ALA A 2 -39.20 -2.00 -11.90
CA ALA A 2 -38.67 -3.29 -12.35
C ALA A 2 -37.35 -3.59 -11.61
N LYS A 3 -37.39 -4.57 -10.70
CA LYS A 3 -36.18 -5.08 -10.06
C LYS A 3 -35.54 -6.15 -10.96
N GLU A 4 -34.27 -5.98 -11.31
CA GLU A 4 -33.51 -6.88 -12.18
C GLU A 4 -32.41 -7.59 -11.40
N ARG A 5 -32.03 -8.81 -11.79
CA ARG A 5 -30.89 -9.50 -11.16
C ARG A 5 -29.60 -8.72 -11.38
N LEU A 6 -28.79 -8.58 -10.33
CA LEU A 6 -27.54 -7.80 -10.34
C LEU A 6 -26.58 -8.22 -11.48
N ASP A 7 -26.44 -9.53 -11.73
CA ASP A 7 -25.61 -10.05 -12.83
C ASP A 7 -26.03 -9.53 -14.22
N ARG A 8 -27.34 -9.47 -14.49
CA ARG A 8 -27.90 -8.92 -15.73
C ARG A 8 -27.82 -7.40 -15.76
N LEU A 9 -28.11 -6.76 -14.63
CA LEU A 9 -28.08 -5.30 -14.48
C LEU A 9 -26.68 -4.74 -14.78
N LEU A 10 -25.63 -5.36 -14.23
CA LEU A 10 -24.24 -4.98 -14.46
C LEU A 10 -23.81 -5.13 -15.93
N PHE A 11 -24.24 -6.21 -16.59
CA PHE A 11 -23.99 -6.40 -18.02
C PHE A 11 -24.74 -5.37 -18.87
N ARG A 12 -26.05 -5.19 -18.62
CA ARG A 12 -26.90 -4.24 -19.37
C ARG A 12 -26.42 -2.80 -19.22
N ARG A 13 -25.96 -2.41 -18.03
CA ARG A 13 -25.38 -1.07 -17.78
C ARG A 13 -23.93 -0.92 -18.24
N GLY A 14 -23.34 -1.95 -18.88
CA GLY A 14 -22.01 -1.87 -19.48
C GLY A 14 -20.84 -1.94 -18.49
N PHE A 15 -21.06 -2.33 -17.23
CA PHE A 15 -19.97 -2.51 -16.27
C PHE A 15 -19.03 -3.67 -16.65
N PHE A 16 -19.55 -4.68 -17.36
CA PHE A 16 -18.77 -5.82 -17.82
C PHE A 16 -19.18 -6.23 -19.23
N SER A 17 -18.23 -6.75 -19.99
CA SER A 17 -18.45 -7.18 -21.38
C SER A 17 -19.22 -8.51 -21.52
N SER A 18 -19.51 -9.20 -20.41
CA SER A 18 -20.35 -10.41 -20.40
C SER A 18 -20.96 -10.64 -19.02
N ARG A 19 -22.04 -11.42 -18.98
CA ARG A 19 -22.71 -11.79 -17.73
C ARG A 19 -21.82 -12.66 -16.84
N GLU A 20 -21.01 -13.55 -17.41
CA GLU A 20 -20.07 -14.39 -16.65
C GLU A 20 -18.98 -13.56 -15.96
N LYS A 21 -18.52 -12.48 -16.60
CA LYS A 21 -17.57 -11.53 -15.99
C LYS A 21 -18.22 -10.79 -14.83
N ALA A 22 -19.47 -10.36 -14.98
CA ALA A 22 -20.24 -9.73 -13.88
C ALA A 22 -20.40 -10.70 -12.70
N ILE A 23 -20.78 -11.96 -12.95
CA ILE A 23 -20.90 -12.99 -11.90
C ILE A 23 -19.58 -13.17 -11.17
N ARG A 24 -18.46 -13.31 -11.90
CA ARG A 24 -17.13 -13.44 -11.29
C ARG A 24 -16.76 -12.25 -10.41
N ALA A 25 -17.02 -11.03 -10.87
CA ALA A 25 -16.73 -9.82 -10.09
C ALA A 25 -17.58 -9.73 -8.81
N ILE A 26 -18.86 -10.09 -8.88
CA ILE A 26 -19.74 -10.15 -7.71
C ILE A 26 -19.21 -11.18 -6.70
N LEU A 27 -18.90 -12.40 -7.15
CA LEU A 27 -18.37 -13.47 -6.28
C LEU A 27 -17.00 -13.11 -5.70
N ALA A 28 -16.18 -12.33 -6.42
CA ALA A 28 -14.90 -11.80 -5.94
C ALA A 28 -15.06 -10.61 -4.97
N GLY A 29 -16.29 -10.18 -4.67
CA GLY A 29 -16.56 -9.05 -3.79
C GLY A 29 -16.10 -7.71 -4.37
N GLU A 30 -16.11 -7.60 -5.70
CA GLU A 30 -15.71 -6.39 -6.44
C GLU A 30 -16.90 -5.44 -6.70
N VAL A 31 -18.12 -5.78 -6.28
CA VAL A 31 -19.34 -4.98 -6.55
C VAL A 31 -19.94 -4.45 -5.27
N TYR A 32 -20.22 -3.15 -5.26
CA TYR A 32 -20.84 -2.44 -4.15
C TYR A 32 -22.14 -1.79 -4.61
N LEU A 33 -23.16 -1.87 -3.75
CA LEU A 33 -24.46 -1.25 -3.93
C LEU A 33 -24.68 -0.28 -2.77
N GLU A 34 -24.83 1.01 -3.07
CA GLU A 34 -25.05 2.04 -2.03
C GLU A 34 -23.99 2.01 -0.90
N GLY A 35 -22.76 1.55 -1.23
CA GLY A 35 -21.65 1.41 -0.29
C GLY A 35 -21.52 0.04 0.38
N GLU A 36 -22.50 -0.84 0.22
CA GLU A 36 -22.44 -2.22 0.75
C GLU A 36 -21.94 -3.22 -0.28
N ARG A 37 -21.04 -4.12 0.14
CA ARG A 37 -20.51 -5.17 -0.73
C ARG A 37 -21.59 -6.23 -1.00
N ILE A 38 -21.84 -6.53 -2.27
CA ILE A 38 -22.75 -7.61 -2.67
C ILE A 38 -21.95 -8.79 -3.21
N ASP A 39 -22.23 -9.99 -2.70
CA ASP A 39 -21.56 -11.24 -3.08
C ASP A 39 -22.50 -12.27 -3.74
N LYS A 40 -23.79 -11.92 -3.91
CA LYS A 40 -24.81 -12.78 -4.51
C LYS A 40 -25.24 -12.25 -5.89
N PRO A 41 -24.91 -12.94 -7.01
CA PRO A 41 -25.25 -12.50 -8.35
C PRO A 41 -26.75 -12.40 -8.66
N GLY A 42 -27.56 -13.19 -7.95
CA GLY A 42 -29.00 -13.31 -8.18
C GLY A 42 -29.87 -12.28 -7.45
N VAL A 43 -29.29 -11.36 -6.67
CA VAL A 43 -30.06 -10.35 -5.92
C VAL A 43 -30.78 -9.43 -6.91
N ARG A 44 -32.07 -9.18 -6.67
CA ARG A 44 -32.89 -8.30 -7.50
C ARG A 44 -32.79 -6.86 -7.00
N ILE A 45 -32.21 -5.99 -7.82
CA ILE A 45 -31.87 -4.60 -7.51
C ILE A 45 -32.69 -3.66 -8.38
N ASP A 46 -33.00 -2.48 -7.84
CA ASP A 46 -33.69 -1.42 -8.57
C ASP A 46 -32.81 -0.87 -9.71
N ASP A 47 -33.43 -0.57 -10.85
CA ASP A 47 -32.71 0.00 -11.99
C ASP A 47 -32.17 1.43 -11.76
N LYS A 48 -32.46 2.07 -10.64
CA LYS A 48 -31.83 3.35 -10.26
C LYS A 48 -30.78 3.22 -9.18
N ALA A 49 -30.57 2.03 -8.63
CA ALA A 49 -29.64 1.86 -7.53
C ALA A 49 -28.19 2.20 -7.94
N SER A 50 -27.48 2.88 -7.04
CA SER A 50 -26.10 3.30 -7.23
C SER A 50 -25.17 2.11 -7.07
N ILE A 51 -24.53 1.71 -8.17
CA ILE A 51 -23.60 0.58 -8.22
C ILE A 51 -22.20 1.13 -8.44
N THR A 52 -21.26 0.72 -7.60
CA THR A 52 -19.84 1.02 -7.77
C THR A 52 -19.03 -0.27 -7.85
N LEU A 53 -18.00 -0.26 -8.69
CA LEU A 53 -17.02 -1.34 -8.73
C LEU A 53 -15.86 -1.00 -7.82
N LYS A 54 -15.33 -2.02 -7.15
CA LYS A 54 -14.03 -1.96 -6.50
C LYS A 54 -13.01 -1.57 -7.56
N LYS A 55 -12.40 -0.39 -7.42
CA LYS A 55 -11.26 -0.03 -8.25
C LYS A 55 -10.21 -1.13 -8.09
N ARG A 56 -9.80 -1.74 -9.20
CA ARG A 56 -8.60 -2.58 -9.18
C ARG A 56 -7.45 -1.63 -8.88
N SER A 57 -6.72 -1.89 -7.80
CA SER A 57 -5.52 -1.12 -7.47
C SER A 57 -4.64 -1.11 -8.70
N SER A 58 -4.16 0.06 -9.09
CA SER A 58 -3.16 0.15 -10.15
C SER A 58 -1.87 -0.56 -9.74
N TYR A 59 -1.68 -0.90 -8.47
CA TYR A 59 -0.47 -1.53 -7.93
C TYR A 59 -0.72 -2.97 -7.49
N VAL A 60 0.36 -3.74 -7.32
CA VAL A 60 0.30 -5.14 -6.83
C VAL A 60 -0.39 -5.29 -5.46
N SER A 61 -0.50 -4.22 -4.68
CA SER A 61 -1.30 -4.18 -3.44
C SER A 61 -1.86 -2.79 -3.17
N ARG A 62 -2.76 -2.69 -2.18
CA ARG A 62 -3.29 -1.39 -1.70
C ARG A 62 -2.22 -0.49 -1.09
N GLY A 63 -1.03 -1.03 -0.78
CA GLY A 63 0.08 -0.22 -0.30
C GLY A 63 0.43 0.88 -1.30
N GLY A 64 0.47 0.58 -2.59
CA GLY A 64 0.85 1.56 -3.61
C GLY A 64 -0.03 2.82 -3.64
N GLU A 65 -1.33 2.68 -3.37
CA GLU A 65 -2.26 3.83 -3.30
C GLU A 65 -1.92 4.78 -2.12
N LYS A 66 -1.39 4.23 -1.01
CA LYS A 66 -0.96 5.07 0.13
C LYS A 66 0.25 5.92 -0.25
N LEU A 67 1.25 5.29 -0.87
CA LEU A 67 2.46 6.00 -1.29
C LEU A 67 2.14 7.00 -2.39
N GLU A 68 1.35 6.62 -3.39
CA GLU A 68 0.91 7.53 -4.44
C GLU A 68 0.25 8.80 -3.86
N LYS A 69 -0.62 8.64 -2.85
CA LYS A 69 -1.22 9.80 -2.19
C LYS A 69 -0.15 10.67 -1.54
N ALA A 70 0.78 10.08 -0.80
CA ALA A 70 1.87 10.83 -0.15
C ALA A 70 2.74 11.59 -1.17
N LEU A 71 3.12 10.96 -2.29
CA LEU A 71 3.91 11.61 -3.34
C LEU A 71 3.20 12.82 -3.93
N LYS A 72 1.89 12.71 -4.20
CA LYS A 72 1.08 13.82 -4.75
C LYS A 72 0.90 14.96 -3.75
N GLU A 73 0.54 14.64 -2.51
CA GLU A 73 0.25 15.65 -1.48
C GLU A 73 1.52 16.37 -1.02
N PHE A 74 2.65 15.65 -0.96
CA PHE A 74 3.93 16.24 -0.57
C PHE A 74 4.72 16.84 -1.74
N GLY A 75 4.27 16.62 -2.99
CA GLY A 75 4.95 17.15 -4.17
C GLY A 75 6.34 16.53 -4.41
N ILE A 76 6.54 15.27 -4.03
CA ILE A 76 7.85 14.59 -4.12
C ILE A 76 8.01 14.00 -5.51
N ASP A 77 9.03 14.47 -6.25
CA ASP A 77 9.43 13.87 -7.51
C ASP A 77 10.29 12.62 -7.28
N ILE A 78 10.00 11.54 -8.01
CA ILE A 78 10.67 10.24 -7.93
C ILE A 78 11.53 9.97 -9.16
N LYS A 79 11.36 10.76 -10.23
CA LYS A 79 11.99 10.50 -11.51
C LYS A 79 13.52 10.43 -11.37
N GLU A 80 14.11 9.36 -11.89
CA GLU A 80 15.54 9.05 -11.84
C GLU A 80 16.16 8.91 -10.44
N LYS A 81 15.36 8.88 -9.36
CA LYS A 81 15.86 8.70 -7.99
C LYS A 81 16.17 7.23 -7.68
N ILE A 82 17.16 7.04 -6.80
CA ILE A 82 17.46 5.77 -6.15
C ILE A 82 16.67 5.72 -4.86
N THR A 83 15.85 4.69 -4.71
CA THR A 83 14.85 4.61 -3.63
C THR A 83 15.00 3.33 -2.83
N LEU A 84 14.55 3.36 -1.59
CA LEU A 84 14.50 2.19 -0.71
C LEU A 84 13.07 2.05 -0.16
N ASP A 85 12.49 0.87 -0.35
CA ASP A 85 11.19 0.47 0.18
C ASP A 85 11.41 -0.48 1.37
N ALA A 86 11.24 0.03 2.59
CA ALA A 86 11.41 -0.73 3.81
C ALA A 86 10.07 -1.26 4.32
N GLY A 87 9.95 -2.59 4.32
CA GLY A 87 8.68 -3.31 4.48
C GLY A 87 7.99 -3.59 3.15
N ALA A 88 8.77 -3.91 2.11
CA ALA A 88 8.28 -4.05 0.74
C ALA A 88 7.11 -5.04 0.62
N SER A 89 7.10 -6.11 1.41
CA SER A 89 6.08 -7.16 1.45
C SER A 89 5.75 -7.68 0.04
N THR A 90 4.49 -7.59 -0.41
CA THR A 90 4.10 -7.98 -1.77
C THR A 90 4.58 -7.01 -2.85
N GLY A 91 5.08 -5.82 -2.48
CA GLY A 91 5.71 -4.84 -3.37
C GLY A 91 4.83 -3.65 -3.74
N GLY A 92 3.84 -3.29 -2.91
CA GLY A 92 2.91 -2.19 -3.24
C GLY A 92 3.61 -0.84 -3.43
N PHE A 93 4.49 -0.48 -2.50
CA PHE A 93 5.29 0.76 -2.56
C PHE A 93 6.33 0.68 -3.67
N THR A 94 7.07 -0.44 -3.76
CA THR A 94 7.99 -0.73 -4.86
C THR A 94 7.35 -0.51 -6.25
N ASP A 95 6.16 -1.07 -6.51
CA ASP A 95 5.46 -0.88 -7.79
C ASP A 95 5.07 0.58 -8.03
N CYS A 96 4.71 1.31 -6.97
CA CYS A 96 4.43 2.74 -7.06
C CYS A 96 5.69 3.54 -7.43
N LEU A 97 6.81 3.31 -6.75
CA LEU A 97 8.08 3.98 -7.03
C LEU A 97 8.53 3.76 -8.48
N LEU A 98 8.48 2.52 -8.97
CA LEU A 98 8.85 2.19 -10.35
C LEU A 98 7.97 2.90 -11.39
N LYS A 99 6.66 3.03 -11.13
CA LYS A 99 5.71 3.71 -12.03
C LYS A 99 5.88 5.22 -12.04
N TYR A 100 6.34 5.79 -10.92
CA TYR A 100 6.69 7.20 -10.80
C TYR A 100 8.13 7.50 -11.31
N GLY A 101 8.81 6.51 -11.88
CA GLY A 101 10.06 6.73 -12.61
C GLY A 101 11.32 6.55 -11.77
N ALA A 102 11.26 5.82 -10.65
CA ALA A 102 12.47 5.49 -9.89
C ALA A 102 13.49 4.77 -10.79
N LYS A 103 14.75 5.21 -10.71
CA LYS A 103 15.88 4.59 -11.42
C LYS A 103 16.19 3.20 -10.85
N LYS A 104 16.17 3.10 -9.52
CA LYS A 104 16.45 1.86 -8.77
C LYS A 104 15.61 1.83 -7.50
N VAL A 105 15.16 0.64 -7.10
CA VAL A 105 14.43 0.39 -5.85
C VAL A 105 15.09 -0.75 -5.08
N TYR A 106 15.60 -0.46 -3.89
CA TYR A 106 16.00 -1.47 -2.92
C TYR A 106 14.75 -1.90 -2.13
N ALA A 107 14.23 -3.10 -2.43
CA ALA A 107 13.06 -3.66 -1.76
C ALA A 107 13.52 -4.47 -0.53
N VAL A 108 13.43 -3.87 0.65
CA VAL A 108 13.90 -4.44 1.92
C VAL A 108 12.73 -5.04 2.69
N ASP A 109 12.83 -6.30 3.06
CA ASP A 109 11.83 -6.94 3.92
C ASP A 109 12.47 -7.99 4.85
N VAL A 110 11.89 -8.15 6.04
CA VAL A 110 12.27 -9.21 6.98
C VAL A 110 11.73 -10.58 6.57
N GLY A 111 10.65 -10.60 5.79
CA GLY A 111 10.06 -11.77 5.18
C GLY A 111 10.88 -12.33 4.02
N TYR A 112 10.39 -13.42 3.45
CA TYR A 112 11.03 -14.12 2.34
C TYR A 112 9.96 -14.59 1.33
N GLY A 113 10.23 -14.44 0.04
CA GLY A 113 9.36 -14.90 -1.04
C GLY A 113 8.03 -14.16 -1.15
N GLN A 114 7.92 -12.94 -0.61
CA GLN A 114 6.65 -12.20 -0.59
C GLN A 114 6.47 -11.30 -1.81
N LEU A 115 7.57 -10.74 -2.33
CA LEU A 115 7.54 -9.76 -3.42
C LEU A 115 6.95 -10.38 -4.69
N ALA A 116 6.01 -9.68 -5.32
CA ALA A 116 5.36 -10.14 -6.54
C ALA A 116 6.40 -10.46 -7.64
N TRP A 117 6.22 -11.60 -8.31
CA TRP A 117 7.19 -12.13 -9.29
C TRP A 117 7.62 -11.10 -10.36
N ARG A 118 6.65 -10.33 -10.90
CA ARG A 118 6.95 -9.27 -11.89
C ARG A 118 7.90 -8.21 -11.36
N LEU A 119 7.78 -7.83 -10.09
CA LEU A 119 8.66 -6.82 -9.47
C LEU A 119 10.04 -7.41 -9.15
N ARG A 120 10.07 -8.65 -8.66
CA ARG A 120 11.33 -9.38 -8.43
C ARG A 120 12.17 -9.51 -9.71
N MET A 121 11.51 -9.57 -10.87
CA MET A 121 12.16 -9.70 -12.17
C MET A 121 12.42 -8.36 -12.87
N ASP A 122 12.00 -7.23 -12.30
CA ASP A 122 12.33 -5.92 -12.86
C ASP A 122 13.81 -5.61 -12.60
N PRO A 123 14.62 -5.30 -13.62
CA PRO A 123 16.05 -5.07 -13.46
C PRO A 123 16.39 -3.84 -12.60
N ARG A 124 15.42 -2.96 -12.34
CA ARG A 124 15.58 -1.81 -11.45
C ARG A 124 15.39 -2.16 -9.97
N VAL A 125 14.95 -3.38 -9.65
CA VAL A 125 14.66 -3.80 -8.28
C VAL A 125 15.78 -4.67 -7.74
N VAL A 126 16.33 -4.27 -6.59
CA VAL A 126 17.27 -5.08 -5.80
C VAL A 126 16.51 -5.63 -4.60
N VAL A 127 16.36 -6.96 -4.55
CA VAL A 127 15.59 -7.64 -3.50
C VAL A 127 16.48 -7.96 -2.31
N LEU A 128 16.18 -7.35 -1.17
CA LEU A 128 16.86 -7.55 0.11
C LEU A 128 15.89 -8.17 1.12
N GLU A 129 15.64 -9.47 0.97
CA GLU A 129 14.78 -10.26 1.86
C GLU A 129 15.54 -10.80 3.07
N ARG A 130 14.81 -11.23 4.10
CA ARG A 130 15.37 -11.62 5.41
C ARG A 130 16.28 -10.55 5.99
N ARG A 131 15.98 -9.28 5.69
CA ARG A 131 16.79 -8.15 6.06
C ARG A 131 15.99 -7.17 6.90
N ASN A 132 16.50 -6.89 8.10
CA ASN A 132 15.95 -5.84 8.95
C ASN A 132 16.61 -4.51 8.59
N ILE A 133 15.81 -3.52 8.18
CA ILE A 133 16.27 -2.18 7.80
C ILE A 133 17.09 -1.50 8.90
N ARG A 134 16.81 -1.77 10.18
CA ARG A 134 17.56 -1.19 11.32
C ARG A 134 19.06 -1.54 11.30
N TYR A 135 19.40 -2.68 10.71
CA TYR A 135 20.77 -3.19 10.68
C TYR A 135 21.39 -3.16 9.29
N LEU A 136 20.68 -2.60 8.30
CA LEU A 136 21.20 -2.46 6.95
C LEU A 136 22.35 -1.46 6.96
N LYS A 137 23.50 -1.86 6.44
CA LYS A 137 24.68 -1.00 6.38
C LYS A 137 24.85 -0.41 4.99
N LYS A 138 25.50 0.76 4.91
CA LYS A 138 25.76 1.44 3.63
C LYS A 138 26.61 0.61 2.68
N GLU A 139 27.49 -0.26 3.21
CA GLU A 139 28.37 -1.13 2.41
C GLU A 139 27.59 -2.24 1.68
N GLU A 140 26.35 -2.48 2.09
CA GLU A 140 25.46 -3.46 1.46
C GLU A 140 24.62 -2.82 0.33
N LEU A 141 24.80 -1.51 0.12
CA LEU A 141 24.17 -0.74 -0.95
C LEU A 141 25.25 -0.26 -1.91
N GLU A 142 24.99 -0.39 -3.20
CA GLU A 142 25.91 0.08 -4.25
C GLU A 142 25.92 1.60 -4.36
N GLU A 143 24.79 2.24 -4.03
CA GLU A 143 24.55 3.65 -4.22
C GLU A 143 23.82 4.23 -3.00
N LYS A 144 24.04 5.53 -2.74
CA LYS A 144 23.27 6.25 -1.71
C LYS A 144 21.82 6.44 -2.14
N ILE A 145 20.93 6.55 -1.16
CA ILE A 145 19.49 6.60 -1.36
C ILE A 145 18.98 8.05 -1.36
N ASP A 146 18.17 8.41 -2.36
CA ASP A 146 17.51 9.71 -2.46
C ASP A 146 16.18 9.76 -1.71
N LEU A 147 15.49 8.61 -1.62
CA LEU A 147 14.23 8.50 -0.87
C LEU A 147 14.11 7.15 -0.17
N VAL A 148 13.81 7.17 1.13
CA VAL A 148 13.42 5.99 1.90
C VAL A 148 11.93 6.04 2.22
N THR A 149 11.23 4.94 1.98
CA THR A 149 9.81 4.79 2.35
C THR A 149 9.68 3.72 3.45
N LEU A 150 8.87 4.00 4.47
CA LEU A 150 8.71 3.14 5.65
C LEU A 150 7.24 2.75 5.87
N ASP A 151 6.84 1.52 5.47
CA ASP A 151 5.52 0.92 5.79
C ASP A 151 5.68 -0.27 6.76
N LEU A 152 6.34 -0.03 7.89
CA LEU A 152 6.74 -1.08 8.84
C LEU A 152 5.65 -1.45 9.84
N SER A 153 5.68 -2.67 10.36
CA SER A 153 4.75 -3.15 11.39
C SER A 153 5.53 -3.79 12.55
N PHE A 154 4.95 -3.75 13.76
CA PHE A 154 5.54 -4.34 14.98
C PHE A 154 6.88 -3.72 15.43
N ILE A 155 7.24 -2.56 14.90
CA ILE A 155 8.41 -1.78 15.31
C ILE A 155 8.05 -0.29 15.31
N SER A 156 8.65 0.45 16.25
CA SER A 156 8.52 1.91 16.32
C SER A 156 9.50 2.58 15.35
N LEU A 157 9.04 3.61 14.65
CA LEU A 157 9.82 4.40 13.71
C LEU A 157 11.04 5.06 14.37
N THR A 158 10.97 5.46 15.64
CA THR A 158 12.10 6.08 16.34
C THR A 158 13.33 5.16 16.34
N LYS A 159 13.13 3.84 16.51
CA LYS A 159 14.21 2.84 16.47
C LYS A 159 14.78 2.58 15.08
N VAL A 160 14.02 2.95 14.04
CA VAL A 160 14.36 2.69 12.64
C VAL A 160 15.05 3.91 12.03
N LEU A 161 14.54 5.12 12.32
CA LEU A 161 15.08 6.38 11.82
C LEU A 161 16.55 6.59 12.23
N GLU A 162 16.94 6.19 13.45
CA GLU A 162 18.34 6.24 13.92
C GLU A 162 19.32 5.50 12.98
N GLY A 163 18.87 4.44 12.30
CA GLY A 163 19.71 3.64 11.41
C GLY A 163 19.71 4.10 9.95
N ILE A 164 18.78 4.98 9.55
CA ILE A 164 18.56 5.31 8.13
C ILE A 164 19.46 6.45 7.65
N ASP A 165 19.84 7.38 8.53
CA ASP A 165 20.55 8.62 8.15
C ASP A 165 21.82 8.34 7.33
N ASN A 166 22.57 7.30 7.70
CA ASN A 166 23.80 6.90 7.01
C ASN A 166 23.60 6.30 5.61
N LEU A 167 22.37 5.93 5.25
CA LEU A 167 22.01 5.37 3.94
C LEU A 167 21.66 6.46 2.93
N LEU A 168 21.28 7.64 3.40
CA LEU A 168 20.77 8.74 2.57
C LEU A 168 21.89 9.56 1.92
N THR A 169 21.53 10.21 0.81
CA THR A 169 22.26 11.37 0.28
C THR A 169 22.06 12.58 1.20
N LEU A 170 22.86 13.64 1.04
CA LEU A 170 22.71 14.88 1.82
C LEU A 170 21.35 15.58 1.62
N LYS A 171 20.67 15.28 0.51
CA LYS A 171 19.33 15.80 0.17
C LYS A 171 18.27 14.70 0.24
N GLY A 172 18.60 13.58 0.90
CA GLY A 172 17.73 12.42 0.97
C GLY A 172 16.47 12.72 1.77
N GLU A 173 15.36 12.15 1.32
CA GLU A 173 14.04 12.33 1.92
C GLU A 173 13.55 11.03 2.56
N ILE A 174 12.64 11.14 3.53
CA ILE A 174 11.97 9.98 4.14
C ILE A 174 10.45 10.19 4.11
N ILE A 175 9.72 9.19 3.62
CA ILE A 175 8.27 9.10 3.78
C ILE A 175 7.96 7.96 4.74
N ALA A 176 7.40 8.28 5.90
CA ALA A 176 7.12 7.29 6.93
C ALA A 176 5.62 7.16 7.24
N LEU A 177 5.13 5.93 7.34
CA LEU A 177 3.77 5.66 7.82
C LEU A 177 3.80 5.52 9.34
N ILE A 178 3.32 6.56 10.01
CA ILE A 178 3.08 6.53 11.44
C ILE A 178 1.84 5.66 11.72
N LYS A 179 2.06 4.55 12.41
CA LYS A 179 1.00 3.60 12.80
C LYS A 179 0.83 3.64 14.31
N PRO A 180 -0.15 4.39 14.86
CA PRO A 180 -0.27 4.61 16.30
C PRO A 180 -0.24 3.33 17.16
N GLN A 181 -0.76 2.22 16.65
CA GLN A 181 -0.76 0.93 17.35
C GLN A 181 0.63 0.30 17.57
N PHE A 182 1.65 0.74 16.83
CA PHE A 182 3.04 0.30 17.00
C PHE A 182 3.92 1.36 17.68
N GLU A 183 3.36 2.55 17.89
CA GLU A 183 4.08 3.69 18.47
C GLU A 183 3.63 4.01 19.89
N ALA A 184 2.34 3.82 20.19
CA ALA A 184 1.78 4.06 21.50
C ALA A 184 2.19 2.94 22.47
N GLY A 185 2.32 3.28 23.76
CA GLY A 185 2.52 2.30 24.82
C GLY A 185 1.40 1.26 24.88
N ARG A 186 1.71 0.06 25.37
CA ARG A 186 0.79 -1.10 25.41
C ARG A 186 -0.51 -0.77 26.15
N GLU A 187 -0.45 0.11 27.14
CA GLU A 187 -1.57 0.61 27.93
C GLU A 187 -2.57 1.47 27.14
N LYS A 188 -2.11 2.11 26.05
CA LYS A 188 -2.94 2.97 25.19
C LYS A 188 -3.56 2.21 24.00
N VAL A 189 -3.16 0.96 23.79
CA VAL A 189 -3.67 0.10 22.72
C VAL A 189 -4.71 -0.87 23.27
N LYS A 190 -5.99 -0.59 22.97
CA LYS A 190 -7.12 -1.44 23.39
C LYS A 190 -7.10 -2.81 22.69
N ARG A 191 -7.84 -3.77 23.26
CA ARG A 191 -8.07 -5.11 22.65
C ARG A 191 -8.58 -4.92 21.21
N GLY A 192 -7.90 -5.56 20.25
CA GLY A 192 -8.14 -5.38 18.81
C GLY A 192 -7.14 -4.47 18.10
N GLY A 193 -6.19 -3.85 18.82
CA GLY A 193 -5.02 -3.19 18.21
C GLY A 193 -5.31 -1.86 17.51
N VAL A 194 -6.52 -1.30 17.68
CA VAL A 194 -6.91 -0.02 17.05
C VAL A 194 -6.86 1.10 18.08
N VAL A 195 -6.03 2.11 17.82
CA VAL A 195 -5.97 3.34 18.60
C VAL A 195 -6.97 4.33 18.01
N ARG A 196 -8.02 4.68 18.76
CA ARG A 196 -9.08 5.62 18.33
C ARG A 196 -8.99 7.00 18.97
N ASP A 197 -8.17 7.14 20.00
CA ASP A 197 -8.04 8.37 20.78
C ASP A 197 -7.19 9.40 20.01
N PRO A 198 -7.74 10.57 19.63
CA PRO A 198 -7.00 11.62 18.94
C PRO A 198 -5.84 12.19 19.77
N GLY A 199 -5.95 12.18 21.10
CA GLY A 199 -4.87 12.62 22.00
C GLY A 199 -3.65 11.72 21.87
N VAL A 200 -3.87 10.41 21.80
CA VAL A 200 -2.80 9.43 21.56
C VAL A 200 -2.22 9.58 20.15
N HIS A 201 -3.04 9.88 19.14
CA HIS A 201 -2.53 10.16 17.78
C HIS A 201 -1.58 11.34 17.78
N ARG A 202 -1.96 12.46 18.42
CA ARG A 202 -1.11 13.65 18.51
C ARG A 202 0.19 13.38 19.26
N GLU A 203 0.12 12.67 20.37
CA GLU A 203 1.30 12.26 21.14
C GLU A 203 2.28 11.45 20.27
N VAL A 204 1.77 10.45 19.56
CA VAL A 204 2.59 9.62 18.67
C VAL A 204 3.25 10.45 17.57
N ILE A 205 2.51 11.38 16.95
CA ILE A 205 3.04 12.24 15.88
C ILE A 205 4.16 13.16 16.40
N LEU A 206 4.04 13.68 17.63
CA LEU A 206 5.07 14.55 18.22
C LEU A 206 6.30 13.77 18.72
N LYS A 207 6.13 12.48 19.03
CA LYS A 207 7.20 11.60 19.53
C LYS A 207 8.13 11.12 18.40
N VAL A 208 7.55 10.83 17.23
CA VAL A 208 8.27 10.34 16.04
C VAL A 208 8.93 11.53 15.34
#